data_AF-A0A418SKM0-F1
#
_entry.id   AF-A0A418SKM0-F1
#
_cell.length_a   1.000
_cell.length_b   1.000
_cell.length_c   1.000
_cell.angle_alpha   90.00
_cell.angle_beta   90.00
_cell.angle_gamma   90.00
#
_symmetry.space_group_name_H-M   'P 1'
#
loop_
_entity.id
_entity.type
_entity.pdbx_description
1 polymer ?
#
loop_
_entity_poly.entity_id
_entity_poly.type
_entity_poly.pdbx_seq_one_letter_code
_entity_poly.pdbx_strand_id
1 'polypeptide(L)'
;MTRLFDTHVAVDWSARSAPSPAKPSKDAIWFAVVRDGAAETPEYHRTRADAIKALKALLLRERAAGRRVLVGFDFPFGYPSGVAERICGTPSGLALIRWFAEAVEDGADNSSNRYEVASRINALYDGVGPCWGRSSEWDFPQIPVTAKARHGTDHPPERRIADSQAKGAKTVWQLAYAGSVGSQVILGLPALHALRNDPALAGDLAIWPFDTGLARGDAPVVLAEIYPSLLQRQAQAAQAEDEVLDSAQVRVSAAAFAALDAAGSLAPLFAGSPELGPEEQDRVAREEAWILGLGHEAALLAAVPLPMKAPKPRTKTTAPMRPYLKDPAAIYAQSFATVRREARLDRFPEGLDRLAERVIHACGMIEVADRLAFTPSAYTAGRAALAAGAPVICDCEMVGAGIIRRFLPGNDVLVTLNDPRTPDFADRLGTTRSAAAVELWRDRLEGAVVAIGNAPTALFHLLEALDGGAAKPALILGFPVGFVGAAESKAELAANSRGCDFVTLRGRRGGSAMASAAVNALASGLTDG
;
A
#
# COMPACT_ATOMS: atom_id res chain seq x y z
N MET A 1 38.92 6.83 -19.95
CA MET A 1 38.67 6.25 -18.62
C MET A 1 37.55 5.24 -18.76
N THR A 2 37.73 4.03 -18.21
CA THR A 2 36.80 2.91 -18.40
C THR A 2 35.71 2.99 -17.34
N ARG A 3 34.44 3.03 -17.75
CA ARG A 3 33.29 2.92 -16.83
C ARG A 3 33.33 1.57 -16.11
N LEU A 4 33.01 1.56 -14.83
CA LEU A 4 32.95 0.36 -14.00
C LEU A 4 31.65 -0.42 -14.18
N PHE A 5 30.54 0.30 -14.36
CA PHE A 5 29.20 -0.24 -14.51
C PHE A 5 28.46 0.46 -15.65
N ASP A 6 27.60 -0.31 -16.32
CA ASP A 6 26.71 0.20 -17.36
C ASP A 6 25.36 0.63 -16.76
N THR A 7 24.96 -0.02 -15.67
CA THR A 7 23.67 0.20 -15.00
C THR A 7 23.85 0.46 -13.51
N HIS A 8 23.27 1.56 -13.04
CA HIS A 8 23.28 1.99 -11.63
C HIS A 8 21.86 1.96 -11.11
N VAL A 9 21.64 1.20 -10.04
CA VAL A 9 20.35 1.04 -9.39
C VAL A 9 20.47 1.55 -7.96
N ALA A 10 19.49 2.33 -7.50
CA ALA A 10 19.35 2.69 -6.09
C ALA A 10 17.98 2.24 -5.62
N VAL A 11 17.92 1.61 -4.45
CA VAL A 11 16.72 0.98 -3.88
C VAL A 11 16.46 1.58 -2.50
N ASP A 12 15.30 2.19 -2.31
CA ASP A 12 14.77 2.52 -0.99
C ASP A 12 13.95 1.33 -0.49
N TRP A 13 14.27 0.84 0.71
CA TRP A 13 13.75 -0.42 1.23
C TRP A 13 12.80 -0.21 2.40
N SER A 14 11.64 -0.87 2.36
CA SER A 14 10.60 -0.70 3.38
C SER A 14 10.36 -1.95 4.20
N ALA A 15 10.30 -1.75 5.52
CA ALA A 15 9.97 -2.75 6.52
C ALA A 15 8.47 -2.77 6.89
N ARG A 16 7.59 -2.22 6.04
CA ARG A 16 6.14 -2.25 6.27
C ARG A 16 5.64 -3.67 6.54
N SER A 17 4.67 -3.81 7.45
CA SER A 17 4.04 -5.10 7.77
C SER A 17 2.90 -5.51 6.82
N ALA A 18 2.56 -4.68 5.85
CA ALA A 18 1.47 -4.91 4.91
C ALA A 18 1.83 -4.30 3.54
N PRO A 19 1.15 -4.67 2.44
CA PRO A 19 1.42 -4.08 1.16
C PRO A 19 1.15 -2.57 1.21
N SER A 20 2.02 -1.77 0.60
CA SER A 20 1.74 -0.34 0.49
C SER A 20 0.48 -0.08 -0.35
N PRO A 21 -0.10 1.14 -0.30
CA PRO A 21 -1.26 1.49 -1.12
C PRO A 21 -1.04 1.26 -2.62
N ALA A 22 -2.12 1.15 -3.39
CA ALA A 22 -2.02 0.99 -4.85
C ALA A 22 -1.49 2.26 -5.54
N LYS A 23 -1.80 3.43 -4.98
CA LYS A 23 -1.21 4.70 -5.40
C LYS A 23 0.20 4.82 -4.78
N PRO A 24 1.20 5.28 -5.53
CA PRO A 24 2.52 5.57 -4.97
C PRO A 24 2.44 6.43 -3.71
N SER A 25 3.18 6.01 -2.69
CA SER A 25 3.16 6.64 -1.36
C SER A 25 4.56 6.65 -0.78
N LYS A 26 4.75 7.47 0.26
CA LYS A 26 5.90 7.36 1.14
C LYS A 26 5.99 6.00 1.84
N ASP A 27 7.15 5.72 2.42
CA ASP A 27 7.42 4.55 3.28
C ASP A 27 7.17 3.22 2.52
N ALA A 28 7.52 3.17 1.24
CA ALA A 28 7.31 2.04 0.33
C ALA A 28 8.61 1.72 -0.42
N ILE A 29 8.64 0.62 -1.18
CA ILE A 29 9.86 0.24 -1.89
C ILE A 29 9.90 0.96 -3.23
N TRP A 30 10.97 1.70 -3.44
CA TRP A 30 11.26 2.41 -4.68
C TRP A 30 12.59 1.95 -5.23
N PHE A 31 12.72 1.84 -6.54
CA PHE A 31 14.05 1.82 -7.14
C PHE A 31 14.13 2.68 -8.39
N ALA A 32 15.28 3.31 -8.57
CA ALA A 32 15.60 4.04 -9.79
C ALA A 32 16.72 3.32 -10.54
N VAL A 33 16.62 3.30 -11.86
CA VAL A 33 17.61 2.72 -12.76
C VAL A 33 18.18 3.82 -13.64
N VAL A 34 19.51 3.90 -13.72
CA VAL A 34 20.22 4.71 -14.70
C VAL A 34 21.06 3.76 -15.54
N ARG A 35 20.74 3.64 -16.83
CA ARG A 35 21.47 2.77 -17.76
C ARG A 35 22.17 3.63 -18.81
N ASP A 36 23.48 3.43 -18.97
CA ASP A 36 24.32 4.19 -19.91
C ASP A 36 24.22 5.71 -19.72
N GLY A 37 23.97 6.16 -18.49
CA GLY A 37 23.76 7.57 -18.14
C GLY A 37 22.35 8.09 -18.39
N ALA A 38 21.43 7.27 -18.91
CA ALA A 38 20.02 7.62 -19.10
C ALA A 38 19.17 7.12 -17.92
N ALA A 39 18.53 8.05 -17.20
CA ALA A 39 17.63 7.72 -16.10
C ALA A 39 16.28 7.21 -16.60
N GLU A 40 15.84 6.07 -16.07
CA GLU A 40 14.49 5.54 -16.22
C GLU A 40 13.54 6.14 -15.18
N THR A 41 12.24 5.94 -15.35
CA THR A 41 11.25 6.33 -14.33
C THR A 41 11.40 5.41 -13.12
N PRO A 42 11.47 5.93 -11.88
CA PRO A 42 11.52 5.10 -10.69
C PRO A 42 10.33 4.13 -10.61
N GLU A 43 10.61 2.87 -10.28
CA GLU A 43 9.60 1.83 -10.10
C GLU A 43 9.12 1.79 -8.66
N TYR A 44 7.83 1.54 -8.48
CA TYR A 44 7.15 1.48 -7.19
C TYR A 44 6.68 0.05 -6.91
N HIS A 45 7.17 -0.53 -5.82
CA HIS A 45 6.85 -1.90 -5.41
C HIS A 45 6.12 -1.93 -4.08
N ARG A 46 4.98 -2.64 -4.08
CA ARG A 46 4.09 -2.67 -2.92
C ARG A 46 4.55 -3.65 -1.85
N THR A 47 5.30 -4.67 -2.26
CA THR A 47 5.79 -5.73 -1.39
C THR A 47 7.25 -6.04 -1.65
N ARG A 48 7.95 -6.52 -0.62
CA ARG A 48 9.35 -6.96 -0.72
C ARG A 48 9.52 -8.09 -1.74
N ALA A 49 8.58 -9.03 -1.74
CA ALA A 49 8.54 -10.12 -2.72
C ALA A 49 8.46 -9.62 -4.18
N ASP A 50 7.61 -8.61 -4.44
CA ASP A 50 7.49 -8.01 -5.77
C ASP A 50 8.76 -7.24 -6.16
N ALA A 51 9.34 -6.48 -5.23
CA ALA A 51 10.58 -5.76 -5.45
C ALA A 51 11.75 -6.69 -5.78
N ILE A 52 11.92 -7.80 -5.05
CA ILE A 52 13.00 -8.76 -5.29
C ILE A 52 12.80 -9.48 -6.61
N LYS A 53 11.56 -9.84 -6.95
CA LYS A 53 11.24 -10.41 -8.26
C LYS A 53 11.61 -9.45 -9.40
N ALA A 54 11.27 -8.16 -9.26
CA ALA A 54 11.60 -7.14 -10.26
C ALA A 54 13.11 -6.90 -10.38
N LEU A 55 13.83 -6.78 -9.26
CA LEU A 55 15.28 -6.65 -9.22
C LEU A 55 15.97 -7.85 -9.83
N LYS A 56 15.57 -9.08 -9.49
CA LYS A 56 16.10 -10.30 -10.12
C LYS A 56 15.89 -10.25 -11.64
N ALA A 57 14.69 -9.93 -12.10
CA ALA A 57 14.41 -9.85 -13.53
C ALA A 57 15.25 -8.76 -14.23
N LEU A 58 15.48 -7.62 -13.58
CA LEU A 58 16.39 -6.59 -14.08
C LEU A 58 17.80 -7.14 -14.19
N LEU A 59 18.36 -7.69 -13.12
CA LEU A 59 19.74 -8.23 -13.10
C LEU A 59 19.95 -9.28 -14.19
N LEU A 60 19.02 -10.22 -14.35
CA LEU A 60 19.12 -11.23 -15.40
C LEU A 60 19.10 -10.62 -16.81
N ARG A 61 18.29 -9.59 -17.06
CA ARG A 61 18.29 -8.87 -18.35
C ARG A 61 19.60 -8.13 -18.60
N GLU A 62 20.16 -7.50 -17.56
CA GLU A 62 21.45 -6.81 -17.65
C GLU A 62 22.59 -7.79 -17.95
N ARG A 63 22.62 -8.92 -17.24
CA ARG A 63 23.60 -9.99 -17.45
C ARG A 63 23.51 -10.61 -18.84
N ALA A 64 22.29 -10.92 -19.30
CA ALA A 64 22.07 -11.43 -20.64
C ALA A 64 22.55 -10.47 -21.74
N ALA A 65 22.59 -9.16 -21.46
CA ALA A 65 23.10 -8.14 -22.36
C ALA A 65 24.60 -7.83 -22.16
N GLY A 66 25.31 -8.60 -21.33
CA GLY A 66 26.73 -8.42 -21.04
C GLY A 66 27.05 -7.22 -20.15
N ARG A 67 26.04 -6.57 -19.57
CA ARG A 67 26.20 -5.35 -18.78
C ARG A 67 26.58 -5.63 -17.33
N ARG A 68 27.30 -4.68 -16.74
CA ARG A 68 27.73 -4.65 -15.35
C ARG A 68 26.80 -3.73 -14.55
N VAL A 69 26.44 -4.14 -13.34
CA VAL A 69 25.42 -3.48 -12.53
C VAL A 69 25.92 -3.16 -11.13
N LEU A 70 25.71 -1.91 -10.70
CA LEU A 70 25.78 -1.53 -9.29
C LEU A 70 24.36 -1.41 -8.74
N VAL A 71 24.05 -2.08 -7.64
CA VAL A 71 22.77 -1.96 -6.93
C VAL A 71 23.03 -1.46 -5.51
N GLY A 72 22.61 -0.24 -5.23
CA GLY A 72 22.62 0.36 -3.90
C GLY A 72 21.32 0.10 -3.15
N PHE A 73 21.39 -0.38 -1.92
CA PHE A 73 20.23 -0.54 -1.03
C PHE A 73 20.29 0.41 0.18
N ASP A 74 19.18 1.09 0.47
CA ASP A 74 19.01 1.96 1.63
C ASP A 74 18.64 1.18 2.90
N PHE A 75 19.54 0.31 3.32
CA PHE A 75 19.55 -0.28 4.66
C PHE A 75 20.96 -0.81 5.01
N PRO A 76 21.34 -0.83 6.30
CA PRO A 76 22.60 -1.41 6.76
C PRO A 76 22.79 -2.88 6.39
N PHE A 77 23.95 -3.22 5.84
CA PHE A 77 24.31 -4.61 5.47
C PHE A 77 24.86 -5.43 6.64
N GLY A 78 25.24 -4.78 7.74
CA GLY A 78 25.84 -5.41 8.91
C GLY A 78 25.32 -4.86 10.22
N TYR A 79 25.86 -5.41 11.30
CA TYR A 79 25.63 -4.98 12.68
C TYR A 79 26.96 -4.54 13.30
N PRO A 80 26.95 -3.81 14.43
CA PRO A 80 28.17 -3.44 15.14
C PRO A 80 29.07 -4.65 15.44
N SER A 81 30.38 -4.40 15.51
CA SER A 81 31.40 -5.44 15.71
C SER A 81 31.08 -6.36 16.88
N GLY A 82 31.32 -7.67 16.67
CA GLY A 82 31.07 -8.74 17.65
C GLY A 82 29.65 -9.30 17.63
N VAL A 83 28.68 -8.60 17.03
CA VAL A 83 27.30 -9.12 16.89
C VAL A 83 27.25 -10.33 15.95
N ALA A 84 27.96 -10.27 14.81
CA ALA A 84 28.03 -11.37 13.86
C ALA A 84 28.60 -12.63 14.53
N GLU A 85 29.69 -12.49 15.28
CA GLU A 85 30.30 -13.59 16.01
C GLU A 85 29.37 -14.18 17.07
N ARG A 86 28.66 -13.34 17.83
CA ARG A 86 27.72 -13.82 18.85
C ARG A 86 26.55 -14.59 18.25
N ILE A 87 26.03 -14.17 17.10
CA ILE A 87 24.87 -14.82 16.44
C ILE A 87 25.30 -16.07 15.66
N CYS A 88 26.42 -15.99 14.95
CA CYS A 88 26.81 -16.99 13.94
C CYS A 88 28.05 -17.83 14.32
N GLY A 89 28.72 -17.51 15.43
CA GLY A 89 30.00 -18.11 15.83
C GLY A 89 31.21 -17.65 15.01
N THR A 90 31.05 -16.63 14.16
CA THR A 90 32.12 -16.07 13.32
C THR A 90 31.88 -14.59 13.03
N PRO A 91 32.91 -13.71 13.02
CA PRO A 91 32.77 -12.29 12.70
C PRO A 91 32.64 -12.07 11.19
N SER A 92 31.59 -12.62 10.59
CA SER A 92 31.33 -12.58 9.15
C SER A 92 29.94 -12.02 8.84
N GLY A 93 29.90 -10.89 8.13
CA GLY A 93 28.66 -10.28 7.64
C GLY A 93 27.91 -11.19 6.67
N LEU A 94 28.61 -12.00 5.87
CA LEU A 94 27.96 -12.99 5.00
C LEU A 94 27.32 -14.14 5.78
N ALA A 95 27.97 -14.59 6.87
CA ALA A 95 27.37 -15.57 7.76
C ALA A 95 26.11 -14.99 8.44
N LEU A 96 26.16 -13.72 8.83
CA LEU A 96 25.03 -13.01 9.42
C LEU A 96 23.87 -12.85 8.41
N ILE A 97 24.16 -12.45 7.17
CA ILE A 97 23.16 -12.39 6.08
C ILE A 97 22.48 -13.75 5.88
N ARG A 98 23.25 -14.84 5.86
CA ARG A 98 22.70 -16.21 5.77
C ARG A 98 21.82 -16.54 6.97
N TRP A 99 22.28 -16.25 8.19
CA TRP A 99 21.51 -16.50 9.40
C TRP A 99 20.15 -15.79 9.37
N PHE A 100 20.10 -14.52 8.95
CA PHE A 100 18.84 -13.80 8.80
C PHE A 100 17.95 -14.42 7.72
N ALA A 101 18.52 -14.86 6.60
CA ALA A 101 17.75 -15.52 5.55
C ALA A 101 17.12 -16.85 6.02
N GLU A 102 17.78 -17.56 6.93
CA GLU A 102 17.27 -18.80 7.54
C GLU A 102 16.26 -18.52 8.68
N ALA A 103 16.43 -17.42 9.40
CA ALA A 103 15.62 -17.09 10.57
C ALA A 103 14.32 -16.32 10.23
N VAL A 104 14.31 -15.56 9.13
CA VAL A 104 13.21 -14.68 8.76
C VAL A 104 12.22 -15.38 7.85
N GLU A 105 10.95 -15.33 8.23
CA GLU A 105 9.80 -15.63 7.40
C GLU A 105 9.20 -14.32 6.91
N ASP A 106 9.16 -14.12 5.59
CA ASP A 106 8.63 -12.92 4.95
C ASP A 106 7.59 -13.30 3.88
N GLY A 107 6.33 -12.98 4.17
CA GLY A 107 5.17 -13.29 3.34
C GLY A 107 5.09 -12.40 2.10
N ALA A 108 4.43 -12.91 1.06
CA ALA A 108 4.21 -12.17 -0.19
C ALA A 108 3.39 -10.87 -0.01
N ASP A 109 2.67 -10.74 1.11
CA ASP A 109 1.89 -9.59 1.54
C ASP A 109 2.62 -8.70 2.56
N ASN A 110 3.94 -8.87 2.75
CA ASN A 110 4.77 -8.22 3.76
C ASN A 110 4.50 -8.60 5.23
N SER A 111 3.65 -9.60 5.50
CA SER A 111 3.60 -10.21 6.84
C SER A 111 4.97 -10.84 7.16
N SER A 112 5.46 -10.74 8.40
CA SER A 112 6.80 -11.24 8.73
C SER A 112 6.97 -11.57 10.20
N ASN A 113 7.84 -12.54 10.51
CA ASN A 113 8.23 -12.90 11.88
C ASN A 113 9.36 -12.03 12.48
N ARG A 114 9.50 -10.77 12.04
CA ARG A 114 10.68 -9.94 12.38
C ARG A 114 10.84 -9.66 13.88
N TYR A 115 9.75 -9.61 14.64
CA TYR A 115 9.79 -9.37 16.08
C TYR A 115 10.17 -10.62 16.86
N GLU A 116 9.83 -11.81 16.36
CA GLU A 116 10.33 -13.10 16.84
C GLU A 116 11.84 -13.19 16.62
N VAL A 117 12.32 -12.82 15.43
CA VAL A 117 13.77 -12.77 15.12
C VAL A 117 14.49 -11.78 16.03
N ALA A 118 13.95 -10.57 16.21
CA ALA A 118 14.52 -9.59 17.14
C ALA A 118 14.52 -10.09 18.59
N SER A 119 13.49 -10.83 19.01
CA SER A 119 13.43 -11.42 20.36
C SER A 119 14.52 -12.47 20.57
N ARG A 120 14.82 -13.27 19.52
CA ARG A 120 15.95 -14.22 19.53
C ARG A 120 17.29 -13.49 19.67
N ILE A 121 17.47 -12.36 18.99
CA ILE A 121 18.67 -11.52 19.14
C ILE A 121 18.77 -10.99 20.57
N ASN A 122 17.69 -10.42 21.12
CA ASN A 122 17.68 -9.90 22.49
C ASN A 122 18.03 -10.96 23.54
N ALA A 123 17.62 -12.21 23.32
CA ALA A 123 17.91 -13.33 24.23
C ALA A 123 19.39 -13.74 24.26
N LEU A 124 20.23 -13.22 23.35
CA LEU A 124 21.68 -13.46 23.35
C LEU A 124 22.45 -12.51 24.28
N TYR A 125 21.77 -11.56 24.91
CA TYR A 125 22.34 -10.54 25.77
C TYR A 125 21.69 -10.61 27.15
N ASP A 126 22.40 -10.12 28.17
CA ASP A 126 21.87 -10.06 29.52
C ASP A 126 20.76 -8.99 29.64
N GLY A 127 19.83 -9.21 30.58
CA GLY A 127 18.73 -8.28 30.81
C GLY A 127 17.76 -8.18 29.63
N VAL A 128 17.63 -6.96 29.06
CA VAL A 128 16.72 -6.61 27.97
C VAL A 128 17.61 -6.13 26.84
N GLY A 129 17.84 -7.04 25.90
CA GLY A 129 18.82 -6.89 24.83
C GLY A 129 18.62 -5.69 23.89
N PRO A 130 19.45 -5.60 22.84
CA PRO A 130 19.65 -4.35 22.14
C PRO A 130 18.44 -3.89 21.31
N CYS A 131 17.65 -4.78 20.73
CA CYS A 131 16.50 -4.44 19.89
C CYS A 131 15.34 -3.84 20.70
N TRP A 132 14.71 -2.79 20.17
CA TRP A 132 13.58 -2.10 20.81
C TRP A 132 12.63 -1.46 19.79
N GLY A 133 11.44 -1.07 20.23
CA GLY A 133 10.45 -0.35 19.44
C GLY A 133 9.35 -1.26 18.92
N ARG A 134 8.17 -1.22 19.54
CA ARG A 134 6.97 -1.95 19.11
C ARG A 134 5.72 -1.23 19.58
N SER A 135 4.57 -1.54 18.98
CA SER A 135 3.28 -1.13 19.57
C SER A 135 3.12 -1.73 20.97
N SER A 136 2.54 -0.98 21.90
CA SER A 136 2.17 -1.48 23.23
C SER A 136 1.16 -2.62 23.16
N GLU A 137 0.37 -2.67 22.09
CA GLU A 137 -0.66 -3.68 21.84
C GLU A 137 -0.11 -5.03 21.34
N TRP A 138 1.18 -5.09 20.96
CA TRP A 138 1.78 -6.31 20.41
C TRP A 138 2.42 -7.16 21.49
N ASP A 139 2.18 -8.47 21.42
CA ASP A 139 2.65 -9.45 22.41
C ASP A 139 4.10 -9.90 22.12
N PHE A 140 5.05 -9.00 22.40
CA PHE A 140 6.49 -9.28 22.36
C PHE A 140 7.16 -8.74 23.63
N PRO A 141 7.08 -9.47 24.76
CA PRO A 141 7.58 -8.98 26.05
C PRO A 141 9.09 -8.71 26.05
N GLN A 142 9.85 -9.45 25.23
CA GLN A 142 11.31 -9.28 25.10
C GLN A 142 11.73 -8.07 24.26
N ILE A 143 10.78 -7.41 23.59
CA ILE A 143 11.03 -6.18 22.84
C ILE A 143 10.42 -5.02 23.62
N PRO A 144 11.24 -4.13 24.21
CA PRO A 144 10.70 -2.97 24.91
C PRO A 144 10.08 -1.96 23.93
N VAL A 145 9.07 -1.23 24.38
CA VAL A 145 8.41 -0.15 23.60
C VAL A 145 9.39 0.98 23.29
N THR A 146 10.30 1.29 24.21
CA THR A 146 11.28 2.39 24.06
C THR A 146 12.69 1.94 24.41
N ALA A 147 13.69 2.60 23.83
CA ALA A 147 15.10 2.33 24.10
C ALA A 147 15.49 2.40 25.59
N LYS A 148 14.80 3.25 26.37
CA LYS A 148 15.09 3.50 27.80
C LYS A 148 14.79 2.32 28.71
N ALA A 149 13.96 1.38 28.25
CA ALA A 149 13.62 0.19 29.02
C ALA A 149 14.59 -0.98 28.78
N ARG A 150 15.59 -0.79 27.90
CA ARG A 150 16.70 -1.73 27.75
C ARG A 150 17.65 -1.60 28.93
N HIS A 151 18.21 -2.71 29.37
CA HIS A 151 19.21 -2.78 30.44
C HIS A 151 20.04 -4.06 30.28
N GLY A 152 21.26 -4.04 30.78
CA GLY A 152 22.21 -5.13 30.59
C GLY A 152 23.63 -4.58 30.72
N THR A 153 24.59 -5.45 30.97
CA THR A 153 26.01 -5.12 31.06
C THR A 153 26.79 -5.52 29.82
N ASP A 154 26.23 -6.35 28.94
CA ASP A 154 26.93 -6.92 27.78
C ASP A 154 26.40 -6.47 26.42
N HIS A 155 25.64 -5.37 26.39
CA HIS A 155 25.06 -4.84 25.16
C HIS A 155 26.12 -4.48 24.11
N PRO A 156 25.84 -4.75 22.83
CA PRO A 156 26.72 -4.34 21.73
C PRO A 156 26.66 -2.81 21.56
N PRO A 157 27.61 -2.22 20.80
CA PRO A 157 27.57 -0.80 20.49
C PRO A 157 26.22 -0.38 19.85
N GLU A 158 25.79 0.85 20.11
CA GLU A 158 24.54 1.37 19.54
C GLU A 158 24.60 1.60 18.03
N ARG A 159 25.81 1.74 17.48
CA ARG A 159 26.07 2.16 16.11
C ARG A 159 27.28 1.42 15.56
N ARG A 160 27.25 1.15 14.26
CA ARG A 160 28.45 0.77 13.50
C ARG A 160 29.38 1.97 13.36
N ILE A 161 30.58 1.72 12.86
CA ILE A 161 31.53 2.77 12.47
C ILE A 161 30.87 3.69 11.43
N ALA A 162 30.23 3.13 10.39
CA ALA A 162 29.53 3.89 9.36
C ALA A 162 28.40 4.78 9.94
N ASP A 163 27.55 4.22 10.81
CA ASP A 163 26.41 4.95 11.41
C ASP A 163 26.85 6.09 12.34
N SER A 164 28.04 5.97 12.92
CA SER A 164 28.62 6.98 13.81
C SER A 164 29.15 8.18 13.01
N GLN A 165 29.63 7.95 11.78
CA GLN A 165 30.14 8.99 10.89
C GLN A 165 29.04 9.59 10.00
N ALA A 166 28.00 8.80 9.66
CA ALA A 166 26.90 9.26 8.83
C ALA A 166 25.93 10.16 9.62
N LYS A 167 25.88 11.45 9.28
CA LYS A 167 25.00 12.41 9.95
C LYS A 167 23.53 12.00 9.80
N GLY A 168 22.85 11.85 10.94
CA GLY A 168 21.43 11.52 11.01
C GLY A 168 21.11 10.03 10.95
N ALA A 169 22.11 9.17 10.71
CA ALA A 169 21.92 7.72 10.72
C ALA A 169 21.37 7.24 12.06
N LYS A 170 20.49 6.24 11.99
CA LYS A 170 19.82 5.65 13.14
C LYS A 170 20.45 4.32 13.48
N THR A 171 20.22 3.88 14.71
CA THR A 171 20.69 2.58 15.16
C THR A 171 19.96 1.43 14.46
N VAL A 172 20.69 0.35 14.15
CA VAL A 172 20.14 -0.93 13.66
C VAL A 172 19.28 -1.67 14.69
N TRP A 173 19.12 -1.11 15.90
CA TRP A 173 18.37 -1.72 16.98
C TRP A 173 16.90 -1.26 17.05
N GLN A 174 16.51 -0.19 16.36
CA GLN A 174 15.16 0.38 16.42
C GLN A 174 14.22 -0.30 15.40
N LEU A 175 13.17 -0.97 15.88
CA LEU A 175 12.25 -1.78 15.05
C LEU A 175 10.95 -1.05 14.66
N ALA A 176 10.56 0.03 15.34
CA ALA A 176 9.34 0.77 15.04
C ALA A 176 9.54 2.28 15.16
N TYR A 177 8.52 3.05 14.78
CA TYR A 177 8.51 4.52 14.72
C TYR A 177 9.43 5.10 13.64
N ALA A 178 9.55 6.44 13.63
CA ALA A 178 10.41 7.14 12.68
C ALA A 178 11.88 6.70 12.84
N GLY A 179 12.50 6.26 11.75
CA GLY A 179 13.88 5.75 11.76
C GLY A 179 14.00 4.29 12.22
N SER A 180 13.02 3.44 11.88
CA SER A 180 12.99 2.01 12.22
C SER A 180 13.94 1.15 11.38
N VAL A 181 15.23 1.54 11.38
CA VAL A 181 16.29 0.90 10.59
C VAL A 181 16.47 -0.55 10.96
N GLY A 182 16.31 -0.94 12.23
CA GLY A 182 16.42 -2.34 12.65
C GLY A 182 15.44 -3.26 11.93
N SER A 183 14.20 -2.81 11.69
CA SER A 183 13.25 -3.61 10.91
C SER A 183 13.62 -3.66 9.43
N GLN A 184 14.23 -2.61 8.87
CA GLN A 184 14.73 -2.62 7.49
C GLN A 184 15.89 -3.60 7.31
N VAL A 185 16.81 -3.67 8.27
CA VAL A 185 17.92 -4.63 8.25
C VAL A 185 17.41 -6.07 8.34
N ILE A 186 16.60 -6.40 9.35
CA ILE A 186 16.06 -7.77 9.53
C ILE A 186 15.37 -8.27 8.26
N LEU A 187 14.61 -7.41 7.59
CA LEU A 187 13.87 -7.78 6.37
C LEU A 187 14.66 -7.56 5.06
N GLY A 188 15.79 -6.84 5.11
CA GLY A 188 16.62 -6.54 3.94
C GLY A 188 17.74 -7.56 3.72
N LEU A 189 18.37 -8.07 4.77
CA LEU A 189 19.43 -9.07 4.66
C LEU A 189 18.98 -10.38 3.96
N PRO A 190 17.77 -10.93 4.22
CA PRO A 190 17.25 -12.06 3.45
C PRO A 190 17.13 -11.78 1.94
N ALA A 191 16.82 -10.54 1.57
CA ALA A 191 16.74 -10.10 0.18
C ALA A 191 18.12 -10.14 -0.51
N LEU A 192 19.18 -9.69 0.17
CA LEU A 192 20.55 -9.82 -0.34
C LEU A 192 20.95 -11.28 -0.50
N HIS A 193 20.63 -12.11 0.49
CA HIS A 193 20.90 -13.55 0.43
C HIS A 193 20.19 -14.20 -0.76
N ALA A 194 18.92 -13.88 -1.00
CA ALA A 194 18.13 -14.43 -2.09
C ALA A 194 18.71 -14.06 -3.47
N LEU A 195 19.12 -12.81 -3.67
CA LEU A 195 19.75 -12.37 -4.92
C LEU A 195 21.12 -13.02 -5.15
N ARG A 196 21.95 -13.09 -4.10
CA ARG A 196 23.29 -13.68 -4.17
C ARG A 196 23.27 -15.17 -4.48
N ASN A 197 22.33 -15.91 -3.88
CA ASN A 197 22.22 -17.36 -4.02
C ASN A 197 21.29 -17.78 -5.15
N ASP A 198 20.83 -16.83 -5.98
CA ASP A 198 20.06 -17.17 -7.16
C ASP A 198 20.92 -17.97 -8.14
N PRO A 199 20.52 -19.18 -8.55
CA PRO A 199 21.32 -20.01 -9.44
C PRO A 199 21.68 -19.33 -10.77
N ALA A 200 20.85 -18.41 -11.26
CA ALA A 200 21.07 -17.70 -12.51
C ALA A 200 22.00 -16.48 -12.36
N LEU A 201 22.35 -16.09 -11.13
CA LEU A 201 23.32 -15.03 -10.81
C LEU A 201 24.56 -15.57 -10.07
N ALA A 202 24.62 -16.88 -9.83
CA ALA A 202 25.69 -17.52 -9.09
C ALA A 202 27.06 -17.27 -9.75
N GLY A 203 28.02 -16.78 -8.96
CA GLY A 203 29.37 -16.44 -9.43
C GLY A 203 29.50 -15.06 -10.10
N ASP A 204 28.38 -14.42 -10.45
CA ASP A 204 28.36 -13.10 -11.12
C ASP A 204 28.06 -11.94 -10.16
N LEU A 205 27.72 -12.22 -8.91
CA LEU A 205 27.29 -11.24 -7.92
C LEU A 205 28.21 -11.20 -6.70
N ALA A 206 28.57 -9.99 -6.28
CA ALA A 206 29.27 -9.70 -5.03
C ALA A 206 28.44 -8.76 -4.14
N ILE A 207 28.53 -8.95 -2.82
CA ILE A 207 28.06 -8.05 -1.78
C ILE A 207 29.29 -7.29 -1.27
N TRP A 208 29.37 -6.00 -1.59
CA TRP A 208 30.40 -5.12 -1.08
C TRP A 208 30.03 -4.61 0.32
N PRO A 209 30.98 -4.49 1.26
CA PRO A 209 32.41 -4.83 1.12
C PRO A 209 32.77 -6.29 1.43
N PHE A 210 31.82 -7.11 1.85
CA PHE A 210 32.10 -8.44 2.41
C PHE A 210 32.85 -9.41 1.47
N ASP A 211 32.60 -9.35 0.16
CA ASP A 211 33.30 -10.21 -0.80
C ASP A 211 34.63 -9.65 -1.29
N THR A 212 34.86 -8.36 -1.08
CA THR A 212 35.89 -7.63 -1.83
C THR A 212 36.84 -6.84 -0.94
N GLY A 213 36.63 -6.81 0.37
CA GLY A 213 37.55 -6.21 1.33
C GLY A 213 37.73 -4.70 1.14
N LEU A 214 36.63 -3.95 0.95
CA LEU A 214 36.67 -2.52 0.58
C LEU A 214 37.41 -2.26 -0.75
N ALA A 215 37.30 -3.19 -1.70
CA ALA A 215 37.60 -2.94 -3.10
C ALA A 215 36.35 -3.11 -3.96
N ARG A 216 36.36 -2.64 -5.20
CA ARG A 216 35.25 -2.85 -6.14
C ARG A 216 35.05 -4.33 -6.52
N GLY A 217 36.11 -5.14 -6.45
CA GLY A 217 36.15 -6.56 -6.90
C GLY A 217 36.13 -6.69 -8.43
N ASP A 218 35.80 -7.87 -8.97
CA ASP A 218 35.64 -8.13 -10.43
C ASP A 218 34.23 -8.55 -10.86
N ALA A 219 33.37 -8.90 -9.88
CA ALA A 219 31.99 -9.30 -10.08
C ALA A 219 31.23 -8.33 -11.01
N PRO A 220 30.50 -8.86 -12.01
CA PRO A 220 29.66 -8.06 -12.89
C PRO A 220 28.49 -7.36 -12.17
N VAL A 221 27.94 -7.95 -11.12
CA VAL A 221 26.93 -7.33 -10.26
C VAL A 221 27.52 -7.08 -8.89
N VAL A 222 27.39 -5.84 -8.40
CA VAL A 222 27.80 -5.49 -7.04
C VAL A 222 26.59 -4.93 -6.30
N LEU A 223 26.24 -5.55 -5.18
CA LEU A 223 25.29 -5.01 -4.21
C LEU A 223 26.08 -4.21 -3.17
N ALA A 224 25.65 -2.98 -2.91
CA ALA A 224 26.27 -2.09 -1.94
C ALA A 224 25.23 -1.45 -1.04
N GLU A 225 25.60 -1.16 0.19
CA GLU A 225 24.80 -0.31 1.07
C GLU A 225 24.96 1.15 0.61
N ILE A 226 23.84 1.89 0.54
CA ILE A 226 23.81 3.33 0.25
C ILE A 226 23.02 4.05 1.33
N TYR A 227 23.20 5.37 1.39
CA TYR A 227 22.43 6.22 2.30
C TYR A 227 21.98 7.49 1.54
N PRO A 228 20.80 7.47 0.90
CA PRO A 228 20.30 8.58 0.08
C PRO A 228 20.23 9.93 0.82
N SER A 229 20.18 9.91 2.16
CA SER A 229 20.25 11.10 3.01
C SER A 229 21.56 11.89 2.87
N LEU A 230 22.65 11.31 2.35
CA LEU A 230 23.86 12.06 1.97
C LEU A 230 23.57 13.11 0.88
N LEU A 231 22.55 12.88 0.06
CA LEU A 231 22.09 13.76 -1.02
C LEU A 231 20.71 14.37 -0.73
N GLN A 232 20.30 14.45 0.54
CA GLN A 232 18.96 14.86 0.94
C GLN A 232 18.53 16.20 0.34
N ARG A 233 19.41 17.21 0.36
CA ARG A 233 19.11 18.55 -0.14
C ARG A 233 18.94 18.55 -1.67
N GLN A 234 19.75 17.75 -2.36
CA GLN A 234 19.70 17.58 -3.81
C GLN A 234 18.43 16.85 -4.22
N ALA A 235 18.04 15.81 -3.49
CA ALA A 235 16.78 15.11 -3.69
C ALA A 235 15.58 16.05 -3.53
N GLN A 236 15.54 16.86 -2.47
CA GLN A 236 14.49 17.87 -2.26
C GLN A 236 14.46 18.93 -3.37
N ALA A 237 15.62 19.43 -3.80
CA ALA A 237 15.71 20.43 -4.87
C ALA A 237 15.32 19.86 -6.24
N ALA A 238 15.55 18.56 -6.48
CA ALA A 238 15.22 17.88 -7.72
C ALA A 238 13.84 17.21 -7.72
N GLN A 239 13.11 17.26 -6.60
CA GLN A 239 11.79 16.65 -6.45
C GLN A 239 10.77 17.36 -7.35
N ALA A 240 10.04 16.61 -8.18
CA ALA A 240 8.93 17.16 -8.95
C ALA A 240 7.67 17.35 -8.08
N GLU A 241 6.75 18.23 -8.51
CA GLU A 241 5.55 18.64 -7.75
C GLU A 241 4.70 17.48 -7.21
N ASP A 242 4.54 16.41 -8.00
CA ASP A 242 3.77 15.20 -7.63
C ASP A 242 4.65 13.98 -7.29
N GLU A 243 5.96 14.16 -7.15
CA GLU A 243 6.89 13.05 -6.87
C GLU A 243 6.99 12.78 -5.37
N VAL A 244 6.94 11.50 -4.98
CA VAL A 244 7.23 11.10 -3.60
C VAL A 244 8.73 11.31 -3.33
N LEU A 245 9.08 11.87 -2.17
CA LEU A 245 10.48 12.17 -1.85
C LEU A 245 11.40 10.93 -1.92
N ASP A 246 10.92 9.78 -1.47
CA ASP A 246 11.60 8.47 -1.57
C ASP A 246 12.00 8.14 -3.03
N SER A 247 11.10 8.41 -3.98
CA SER A 247 11.36 8.28 -5.43
C SER A 247 12.45 9.24 -5.90
N ALA A 248 12.42 10.50 -5.45
CA ALA A 248 13.43 11.48 -5.79
C ALA A 248 14.82 11.10 -5.20
N GLN A 249 14.85 10.57 -3.98
CA GLN A 249 16.07 10.14 -3.29
C GLN A 249 16.79 9.00 -4.04
N VAL A 250 16.07 7.96 -4.45
CA VAL A 250 16.69 6.87 -5.23
C VAL A 250 17.13 7.36 -6.61
N ARG A 251 16.33 8.20 -7.27
CA ARG A 251 16.66 8.77 -8.59
C ARG A 251 17.93 9.62 -8.57
N VAL A 252 18.06 10.49 -7.57
CA VAL A 252 19.25 11.35 -7.40
C VAL A 252 20.47 10.52 -7.03
N SER A 253 20.32 9.50 -6.16
CA SER A 253 21.41 8.60 -5.79
C SER A 253 21.95 7.82 -7.00
N ALA A 254 21.07 7.16 -7.76
CA ALA A 254 21.47 6.40 -8.95
C ALA A 254 22.14 7.29 -10.00
N ALA A 255 21.63 8.51 -10.21
CA ALA A 255 22.22 9.47 -11.15
C ALA A 255 23.60 9.98 -10.70
N ALA A 256 23.80 10.22 -9.40
CA ALA A 256 25.10 10.62 -8.86
C ALA A 256 26.15 9.53 -9.07
N PHE A 257 25.82 8.27 -8.80
CA PHE A 257 26.73 7.15 -9.07
C PHE A 257 27.04 6.99 -10.56
N ALA A 258 26.03 7.10 -11.43
CA ALA A 258 26.23 7.03 -12.87
C ALA A 258 27.12 8.16 -13.40
N ALA A 259 26.96 9.38 -12.87
CA ALA A 259 27.78 10.53 -13.23
C ALA A 259 29.24 10.39 -12.75
N LEU A 260 29.46 9.92 -11.52
CA LEU A 260 30.80 9.58 -11.02
C LEU A 260 31.47 8.50 -11.87
N ASP A 261 30.71 7.48 -12.28
CA ASP A 261 31.25 6.39 -13.09
C ASP A 261 31.63 6.86 -14.50
N ALA A 262 30.77 7.67 -15.11
CA ALA A 262 31.05 8.30 -16.40
C ALA A 262 32.28 9.23 -16.35
N ALA A 263 32.52 9.88 -15.21
CA ALA A 263 33.69 10.71 -14.96
C ALA A 263 34.95 9.91 -14.55
N GLY A 264 34.84 8.58 -14.36
CA GLY A 264 35.94 7.75 -13.88
C GLY A 264 36.32 7.96 -12.41
N SER A 265 35.43 8.56 -11.61
CA SER A 265 35.63 8.90 -10.19
C SER A 265 34.77 8.08 -9.23
N LEU A 266 34.09 7.05 -9.69
CA LEU A 266 33.33 6.13 -8.83
C LEU A 266 34.22 5.14 -8.05
N ALA A 267 35.33 4.68 -8.66
CA ALA A 267 36.18 3.63 -8.06
C ALA A 267 36.66 3.94 -6.63
N PRO A 268 37.11 5.18 -6.31
CA PRO A 268 37.58 5.53 -4.97
C PRO A 268 36.54 5.34 -3.85
N LEU A 269 35.23 5.42 -4.16
CA LEU A 269 34.18 5.27 -3.16
C LEU A 269 34.16 3.86 -2.55
N PHE A 270 34.62 2.84 -3.29
CA PHE A 270 34.66 1.45 -2.81
C PHE A 270 35.74 1.21 -1.74
N ALA A 271 36.74 2.10 -1.65
CA ALA A 271 37.80 2.04 -0.64
C ALA A 271 37.36 2.52 0.76
N GLY A 272 36.13 3.01 0.90
CA GLY A 272 35.64 3.62 2.14
C GLY A 272 36.22 5.02 2.37
N SER A 273 36.06 5.54 3.58
CA SER A 273 36.60 6.84 3.96
C SER A 273 38.13 6.78 4.11
N PRO A 274 38.88 7.77 3.60
CA PRO A 274 40.32 7.90 3.84
C PRO A 274 40.71 7.99 5.32
N GLU A 275 39.75 8.31 6.20
CA GLU A 275 39.95 8.43 7.65
C GLU A 275 39.91 7.08 8.38
N LEU A 276 39.46 6.00 7.72
CA LEU A 276 39.39 4.68 8.34
C LEU A 276 40.79 4.10 8.54
N GLY A 277 41.13 3.77 9.79
CA GLY A 277 42.36 3.04 10.11
C GLY A 277 42.32 1.58 9.63
N PRO A 278 43.46 0.88 9.52
CA PRO A 278 43.50 -0.51 9.03
C PRO A 278 42.60 -1.49 9.80
N GLU A 279 42.52 -1.36 11.13
CA GLU A 279 41.64 -2.21 11.95
C GLU A 279 40.15 -1.94 11.71
N GLU A 280 39.79 -0.67 11.48
CA GLU A 280 38.42 -0.28 11.14
C GLU A 280 38.04 -0.77 9.74
N GLN A 281 38.96 -0.67 8.79
CA GLN A 281 38.79 -1.21 7.43
C GLN A 281 38.53 -2.72 7.47
N ASP A 282 39.30 -3.47 8.25
CA ASP A 282 39.08 -4.92 8.43
C ASP A 282 37.72 -5.23 9.07
N ARG A 283 37.33 -4.52 10.14
CA ARG A 283 36.01 -4.65 10.79
C ARG A 283 34.86 -4.39 9.83
N VAL A 284 34.96 -3.29 9.08
CA VAL A 284 33.97 -2.89 8.07
C VAL A 284 33.88 -3.94 6.96
N ALA A 285 35.03 -4.37 6.45
CA ALA A 285 35.14 -5.36 5.39
C ALA A 285 34.61 -6.74 5.79
N ARG A 286 34.78 -7.15 7.04
CA ARG A 286 34.40 -8.50 7.48
C ARG A 286 32.97 -8.60 8.04
N GLU A 287 32.50 -7.60 8.80
CA GLU A 287 31.24 -7.74 9.57
C GLU A 287 30.32 -6.51 9.60
N GLU A 288 30.84 -5.28 9.69
CA GLU A 288 29.96 -4.11 9.88
C GLU A 288 29.36 -3.56 8.57
N ALA A 289 30.03 -3.77 7.44
CA ALA A 289 29.77 -3.08 6.16
C ALA A 289 30.02 -1.56 6.19
N TRP A 290 29.93 -0.92 5.01
CA TRP A 290 30.13 0.51 4.81
C TRP A 290 29.05 1.10 3.91
N ILE A 291 28.80 2.41 4.06
CA ILE A 291 27.93 3.17 3.16
C ILE A 291 28.76 3.64 1.96
N LEU A 292 28.38 3.25 0.74
CA LEU A 292 29.08 3.68 -0.47
C LEU A 292 29.00 5.20 -0.64
N GLY A 293 30.17 5.85 -0.59
CA GLY A 293 30.29 7.31 -0.72
C GLY A 293 30.31 8.10 0.60
N LEU A 294 30.18 7.44 1.76
CA LEU A 294 30.45 8.07 3.06
C LEU A 294 31.96 8.39 3.17
N GLY A 295 32.29 9.64 3.51
CA GLY A 295 33.65 10.20 3.41
C GLY A 295 34.01 10.76 2.03
N HIS A 296 33.10 10.66 1.05
CA HIS A 296 33.24 11.19 -0.32
C HIS A 296 32.06 12.11 -0.69
N GLU A 297 31.44 12.74 0.31
CA GLU A 297 30.22 13.54 0.14
C GLU A 297 30.43 14.67 -0.86
N ALA A 298 31.59 15.33 -0.84
CA ALA A 298 31.90 16.40 -1.79
C ALA A 298 31.85 15.91 -3.25
N ALA A 299 32.33 14.69 -3.52
CA ALA A 299 32.29 14.08 -4.85
C ALA A 299 30.85 13.71 -5.24
N LEU A 300 30.09 13.10 -4.32
CA LEU A 300 28.67 12.80 -4.55
C LEU A 300 27.86 14.06 -4.86
N LEU A 301 28.04 15.13 -4.07
CA LEU A 301 27.34 16.39 -4.21
C LEU A 301 27.65 17.07 -5.55
N ALA A 302 28.93 17.04 -5.99
CA ALA A 302 29.36 17.60 -7.26
C ALA A 302 28.86 16.79 -8.48
N ALA A 303 28.59 15.50 -8.31
CA ALA A 303 28.17 14.61 -9.38
C ALA A 303 26.68 14.66 -9.70
N VAL A 304 25.83 15.27 -8.84
CA VAL A 304 24.39 15.36 -9.10
C VAL A 304 24.14 16.26 -10.33
N PRO A 305 23.58 15.75 -11.43
CA PRO A 305 23.45 16.51 -12.67
C PRO A 305 22.32 17.55 -12.57
N LEU A 306 22.62 18.84 -12.40
CA LEU A 306 21.61 19.91 -12.33
C LEU A 306 21.37 20.58 -13.71
N PRO A 307 20.11 20.85 -14.13
CA PRO A 307 18.85 20.47 -13.48
C PRO A 307 18.41 19.04 -13.84
N MET A 308 18.26 18.17 -12.85
CA MET A 308 17.52 16.92 -13.03
C MET A 308 16.02 17.24 -13.13
N LYS A 309 15.53 17.57 -14.32
CA LYS A 309 14.08 17.49 -14.55
C LYS A 309 13.72 16.01 -14.40
N ALA A 310 12.78 15.68 -13.50
CA ALA A 310 12.18 14.35 -13.46
C ALA A 310 11.81 13.98 -14.91
N PRO A 311 12.22 12.81 -15.42
CA PRO A 311 11.87 12.43 -16.77
C PRO A 311 10.36 12.55 -16.89
N LYS A 312 9.88 13.43 -17.79
CA LYS A 312 8.46 13.53 -18.12
C LYS A 312 7.97 12.11 -18.36
N PRO A 313 6.85 11.65 -17.75
CA PRO A 313 6.35 10.31 -17.98
C PRO A 313 6.32 10.10 -19.49
N ARG A 314 7.21 9.24 -20.00
CA ARG A 314 7.34 9.03 -21.43
C ARG A 314 5.99 8.53 -21.89
N THR A 315 5.41 9.27 -22.83
CA THR A 315 4.39 8.76 -23.72
C THR A 315 4.80 7.36 -24.19
N LYS A 316 3.93 6.41 -23.88
CA LYS A 316 4.00 4.96 -24.11
C LYS A 316 4.91 4.52 -25.27
N THR A 317 5.86 3.64 -24.97
CA THR A 317 6.32 2.49 -25.80
C THR A 317 7.36 1.70 -24.98
N THR A 318 7.33 0.39 -24.73
CA THR A 318 6.31 -0.67 -24.73
C THR A 318 6.71 -1.61 -23.57
N ALA A 319 6.12 -1.40 -22.38
CA ALA A 319 5.78 -2.55 -21.54
C ALA A 319 4.97 -3.53 -22.41
N PRO A 320 4.90 -4.85 -22.12
CA PRO A 320 3.88 -5.67 -22.78
C PRO A 320 2.58 -4.89 -22.64
N MET A 321 2.04 -4.41 -23.77
CA MET A 321 0.80 -3.66 -23.75
C MET A 321 -0.19 -4.65 -23.19
N ARG A 322 -0.52 -4.52 -21.90
CA ARG A 322 -1.64 -5.25 -21.34
C ARG A 322 -2.82 -4.83 -22.21
N PRO A 323 -3.42 -5.75 -22.97
CA PRO A 323 -4.51 -5.41 -23.87
C PRO A 323 -5.72 -5.13 -22.98
N TYR A 324 -5.84 -3.90 -22.49
CA TYR A 324 -7.00 -3.45 -21.75
C TYR A 324 -7.53 -2.17 -22.39
N LEU A 325 -8.85 -2.07 -22.41
CA LEU A 325 -9.59 -0.97 -22.98
C LEU A 325 -9.32 0.30 -22.18
N LYS A 326 -9.01 1.40 -22.86
CA LYS A 326 -8.65 2.70 -22.24
C LYS A 326 -9.68 3.80 -22.49
N ASP A 327 -10.69 3.50 -23.28
CA ASP A 327 -11.83 4.37 -23.52
C ASP A 327 -12.88 4.10 -22.42
N PRO A 328 -13.15 5.05 -21.51
CA PRO A 328 -14.14 4.88 -20.45
C PRO A 328 -15.53 4.54 -20.97
N ALA A 329 -15.96 5.14 -22.10
CA ALA A 329 -17.27 4.86 -22.68
C ALA A 329 -17.32 3.41 -23.19
N ALA A 330 -16.27 2.97 -23.87
CA ALA A 330 -16.15 1.59 -24.32
C ALA A 330 -16.02 0.59 -23.14
N ILE A 331 -15.33 0.95 -22.05
CA ILE A 331 -15.27 0.12 -20.82
C ILE A 331 -16.67 -0.05 -20.23
N TYR A 332 -17.44 1.04 -20.09
CA TYR A 332 -18.82 0.97 -19.61
C TYR A 332 -19.69 0.13 -20.54
N ALA A 333 -19.61 0.37 -21.85
CA ALA A 333 -20.37 -0.40 -22.84
C ALA A 333 -20.04 -1.90 -22.79
N GLN A 334 -18.75 -2.26 -22.73
CA GLN A 334 -18.30 -3.65 -22.66
C GLN A 334 -18.66 -4.30 -21.32
N SER A 335 -18.59 -3.57 -20.21
CA SER A 335 -19.00 -4.06 -18.89
C SER A 335 -20.49 -4.37 -18.86
N PHE A 336 -21.35 -3.45 -19.32
CA PHE A 336 -22.79 -3.67 -19.40
C PHE A 336 -23.16 -4.80 -20.37
N ALA A 337 -22.53 -4.85 -21.55
CA ALA A 337 -22.71 -5.96 -22.49
C ALA A 337 -22.32 -7.31 -21.89
N THR A 338 -21.29 -7.35 -21.04
CA THR A 338 -20.87 -8.55 -20.31
C THR A 338 -21.91 -8.97 -19.29
N VAL A 339 -22.42 -8.03 -18.49
CA VAL A 339 -23.49 -8.30 -17.53
C VAL A 339 -24.75 -8.85 -18.23
N ARG A 340 -25.20 -8.24 -19.33
CA ARG A 340 -26.38 -8.72 -20.09
C ARG A 340 -26.23 -10.12 -20.66
N ARG A 341 -25.00 -10.52 -20.98
CA ARG A 341 -24.70 -11.85 -21.51
C ARG A 341 -24.68 -12.92 -20.42
N GLU A 342 -24.19 -12.57 -19.23
CA GLU A 342 -23.90 -13.53 -18.17
C GLU A 342 -25.01 -13.61 -17.11
N ALA A 343 -25.72 -12.51 -16.87
CA ALA A 343 -26.84 -12.46 -15.94
C ALA A 343 -28.16 -12.83 -16.63
N ARG A 344 -28.98 -13.61 -15.93
CA ARG A 344 -30.35 -13.93 -16.35
C ARG A 344 -31.29 -12.74 -16.07
N LEU A 345 -31.21 -11.72 -16.92
CA LEU A 345 -31.94 -10.45 -16.74
C LEU A 345 -33.37 -10.46 -17.33
N ASP A 346 -33.64 -11.38 -18.25
CA ASP A 346 -34.92 -11.58 -18.94
C ASP A 346 -36.12 -11.84 -18.01
N ARG A 347 -35.85 -12.34 -16.81
CA ARG A 347 -36.87 -12.58 -15.77
C ARG A 347 -37.31 -11.33 -15.00
N PHE A 348 -36.60 -10.21 -15.15
CA PHE A 348 -36.99 -8.99 -14.45
C PHE A 348 -38.07 -8.23 -15.24
N PRO A 349 -39.09 -7.67 -14.55
CA PRO A 349 -40.03 -6.74 -15.16
C PRO A 349 -39.33 -5.51 -15.75
N GLU A 350 -40.06 -4.74 -16.57
CA GLU A 350 -39.53 -3.57 -17.26
C GLU A 350 -38.78 -2.62 -16.31
N GLY A 351 -37.51 -2.35 -16.65
CA GLY A 351 -36.64 -1.43 -15.93
C GLY A 351 -35.92 -2.04 -14.71
N LEU A 352 -36.47 -3.09 -14.10
CA LEU A 352 -35.77 -3.84 -13.05
C LEU A 352 -34.56 -4.61 -13.60
N ASP A 353 -34.59 -4.97 -14.88
CA ASP A 353 -33.44 -5.49 -15.63
C ASP A 353 -32.27 -4.48 -15.63
N ARG A 354 -32.56 -3.19 -15.88
CA ARG A 354 -31.56 -2.09 -15.86
C ARG A 354 -31.04 -1.83 -14.46
N LEU A 355 -31.91 -1.92 -13.45
CA LEU A 355 -31.52 -1.80 -12.05
C LEU A 355 -30.60 -2.95 -11.64
N ALA A 356 -30.98 -4.19 -11.93
CA ALA A 356 -30.18 -5.37 -11.66
C ALA A 356 -28.82 -5.30 -12.37
N GLU A 357 -28.81 -4.92 -13.64
CA GLU A 357 -27.58 -4.70 -14.42
C GLU A 357 -26.63 -3.72 -13.72
N ARG A 358 -27.15 -2.58 -13.23
CA ARG A 358 -26.33 -1.55 -12.58
C ARG A 358 -25.84 -1.96 -11.20
N VAL A 359 -26.64 -2.71 -10.44
CA VAL A 359 -26.25 -3.30 -9.15
C VAL A 359 -25.13 -4.32 -9.33
N ILE A 360 -25.22 -5.19 -10.35
CA ILE A 360 -24.16 -6.14 -10.71
C ILE A 360 -22.88 -5.40 -11.08
N HIS A 361 -22.97 -4.39 -11.94
CA HIS A 361 -21.81 -3.59 -12.35
C HIS A 361 -21.09 -2.96 -11.14
N ALA A 362 -21.84 -2.46 -10.16
CA ALA A 362 -21.29 -1.83 -8.96
C ALA A 362 -20.58 -2.80 -8.00
N CYS A 363 -20.84 -4.10 -8.08
CA CYS A 363 -20.29 -5.08 -7.14
C CYS A 363 -19.50 -6.22 -7.79
N GLY A 364 -19.50 -6.34 -9.12
CA GLY A 364 -18.76 -7.35 -9.87
C GLY A 364 -19.26 -8.79 -9.70
N MET A 365 -20.48 -9.00 -9.16
CA MET A 365 -21.04 -10.32 -8.87
C MET A 365 -22.32 -10.56 -9.69
N ILE A 366 -22.27 -11.42 -10.69
CA ILE A 366 -23.43 -11.76 -11.57
C ILE A 366 -24.58 -12.37 -10.76
N GLU A 367 -24.26 -13.22 -9.79
CA GLU A 367 -25.20 -14.01 -9.01
C GLU A 367 -26.07 -13.19 -8.04
N VAL A 368 -25.79 -11.88 -7.88
CA VAL A 368 -26.64 -11.01 -7.06
C VAL A 368 -28.03 -10.86 -7.66
N ALA A 369 -28.16 -10.96 -8.99
CA ALA A 369 -29.46 -10.99 -9.66
C ALA A 369 -30.36 -12.05 -9.03
N ASP A 370 -29.86 -13.25 -8.79
CA ASP A 370 -30.63 -14.43 -8.31
C ASP A 370 -31.11 -14.27 -6.86
N ARG A 371 -30.58 -13.27 -6.17
CA ARG A 371 -30.89 -12.97 -4.78
C ARG A 371 -31.75 -11.73 -4.62
N LEU A 372 -32.03 -11.00 -5.70
CA LEU A 372 -32.92 -9.85 -5.65
C LEU A 372 -34.34 -10.29 -5.32
N ALA A 373 -34.96 -9.60 -4.36
CA ALA A 373 -36.39 -9.65 -4.09
C ALA A 373 -36.93 -8.23 -4.28
N PHE A 374 -38.10 -8.11 -4.91
CA PHE A 374 -38.60 -6.82 -5.36
C PHE A 374 -40.11 -6.85 -5.56
N THR A 375 -40.72 -5.66 -5.51
CA THR A 375 -42.07 -5.44 -6.03
C THR A 375 -42.01 -5.22 -7.55
N PRO A 376 -42.92 -5.80 -8.37
CA PRO A 376 -42.88 -5.62 -9.82
C PRO A 376 -42.91 -4.15 -10.28
N SER A 377 -43.60 -3.28 -9.53
CA SER A 377 -43.72 -1.83 -9.78
C SER A 377 -42.55 -1.00 -9.24
N ALA A 378 -41.57 -1.60 -8.57
CA ALA A 378 -40.56 -0.86 -7.82
C ALA A 378 -39.73 0.10 -8.69
N TYR A 379 -39.37 -0.31 -9.91
CA TYR A 379 -38.62 0.56 -10.82
C TYR A 379 -39.46 1.75 -11.27
N THR A 380 -40.70 1.51 -11.70
CA THR A 380 -41.61 2.56 -12.17
C THR A 380 -41.98 3.53 -11.05
N ALA A 381 -42.25 3.03 -9.85
CA ALA A 381 -42.60 3.85 -8.68
C ALA A 381 -41.44 4.74 -8.25
N GLY A 382 -40.24 4.17 -8.11
CA GLY A 382 -39.04 4.95 -7.75
C GLY A 382 -38.69 6.00 -8.80
N ARG A 383 -38.75 5.65 -10.08
CA ARG A 383 -38.46 6.59 -11.16
C ARG A 383 -39.48 7.72 -11.23
N ALA A 384 -40.77 7.42 -11.06
CA ALA A 384 -41.83 8.43 -11.00
C ALA A 384 -41.64 9.38 -9.81
N ALA A 385 -41.29 8.85 -8.63
CA ALA A 385 -41.00 9.65 -7.44
C ALA A 385 -39.82 10.61 -7.67
N LEU A 386 -38.72 10.12 -8.25
CA LEU A 386 -37.58 10.99 -8.57
C LEU A 386 -37.94 12.05 -9.61
N ALA A 387 -38.69 11.69 -10.65
CA ALA A 387 -39.16 12.66 -11.65
C ALA A 387 -40.08 13.74 -11.06
N ALA A 388 -40.85 13.40 -10.03
CA ALA A 388 -41.70 14.34 -9.29
C ALA A 388 -40.95 15.17 -8.24
N GLY A 389 -39.62 15.04 -8.11
CA GLY A 389 -38.82 15.80 -7.17
C GLY A 389 -38.72 15.22 -5.75
N ALA A 390 -39.17 13.97 -5.54
CA ALA A 390 -39.09 13.34 -4.22
C ALA A 390 -37.63 13.22 -3.73
N PRO A 391 -37.36 13.39 -2.42
CA PRO A 391 -36.01 13.28 -1.89
C PRO A 391 -35.51 11.83 -1.91
N VAL A 392 -34.19 11.66 -2.00
CA VAL A 392 -33.50 10.40 -1.73
C VAL A 392 -32.97 10.41 -0.31
N ILE A 393 -33.49 9.55 0.56
CA ILE A 393 -33.08 9.47 1.97
C ILE A 393 -32.13 8.29 2.14
N CYS A 394 -30.95 8.52 2.69
CA CYS A 394 -29.89 7.52 2.79
C CYS A 394 -29.50 7.23 4.25
N ASP A 395 -29.21 5.97 4.56
CA ASP A 395 -28.81 5.55 5.91
C ASP A 395 -27.38 5.97 6.30
N CYS A 396 -26.48 6.14 5.33
CA CYS A 396 -25.11 6.55 5.57
C CYS A 396 -24.52 7.39 4.42
N GLU A 397 -23.43 8.11 4.74
CA GLU A 397 -22.76 9.05 3.83
C GLU A 397 -22.28 8.38 2.54
N MET A 398 -21.79 7.14 2.63
CA MET A 398 -21.31 6.40 1.46
C MET A 398 -22.42 6.15 0.43
N VAL A 399 -23.67 5.95 0.86
CA VAL A 399 -24.81 5.82 -0.07
C VAL A 399 -25.06 7.16 -0.76
N GLY A 400 -25.11 8.24 0.02
CA GLY A 400 -25.34 9.59 -0.49
C GLY A 400 -24.24 10.08 -1.46
N ALA A 401 -22.99 9.72 -1.19
CA ALA A 401 -21.83 10.05 -2.02
C ALA A 401 -21.76 9.24 -3.32
N GLY A 402 -22.30 8.02 -3.35
CA GLY A 402 -22.33 7.17 -4.54
C GLY A 402 -23.43 7.55 -5.56
N ILE A 403 -24.33 8.47 -5.21
CA ILE A 403 -25.42 8.92 -6.09
C ILE A 403 -24.88 9.98 -7.07
N ILE A 404 -25.05 9.72 -8.36
CA ILE A 404 -24.62 10.57 -9.47
C ILE A 404 -25.58 11.75 -9.59
N ARG A 405 -25.21 12.89 -9.01
CA ARG A 405 -26.07 14.09 -8.92
C ARG A 405 -26.58 14.60 -10.25
N ARG A 406 -25.78 14.52 -11.32
CA ARG A 406 -26.20 14.93 -12.68
C ARG A 406 -27.37 14.13 -13.27
N PHE A 407 -27.69 12.95 -12.72
CA PHE A 407 -28.84 12.16 -13.16
C PHE A 407 -30.14 12.56 -12.45
N LEU A 408 -30.06 13.32 -11.37
CA LEU A 408 -31.23 13.75 -10.61
C LEU A 408 -31.74 15.09 -11.16
N PRO A 409 -33.05 15.26 -11.43
CA PRO A 409 -33.67 16.53 -11.84
C PRO A 409 -33.82 17.53 -10.66
N GLY A 410 -32.81 17.63 -9.79
CA GLY A 410 -32.80 18.55 -8.64
C GLY A 410 -33.27 17.96 -7.30
N ASN A 411 -33.43 16.64 -7.19
CA ASN A 411 -33.81 15.98 -5.93
C ASN A 411 -32.76 16.20 -4.82
N ASP A 412 -33.25 16.43 -3.60
CA ASP A 412 -32.42 16.37 -2.40
C ASP A 412 -31.88 14.95 -2.19
N VAL A 413 -30.65 14.84 -1.68
CA VAL A 413 -30.15 13.58 -1.11
C VAL A 413 -29.79 13.84 0.34
N LEU A 414 -30.56 13.23 1.24
CA LEU A 414 -30.52 13.47 2.67
C LEU A 414 -29.78 12.35 3.37
N VAL A 415 -28.85 12.71 4.26
CA VAL A 415 -28.16 11.81 5.18
C VAL A 415 -28.20 12.45 6.56
N THR A 416 -28.87 11.81 7.53
CA THR A 416 -29.01 12.34 8.89
C THR A 416 -28.16 11.58 9.91
N LEU A 417 -27.33 10.64 9.47
CA LEU A 417 -26.45 9.84 10.34
C LEU A 417 -25.55 10.71 11.24
N ASN A 418 -25.06 11.83 10.70
CA ASN A 418 -24.20 12.79 11.40
C ASN A 418 -24.95 14.08 11.79
N ASP A 419 -26.28 14.11 11.71
CA ASP A 419 -27.06 15.24 12.25
C ASP A 419 -26.75 15.39 13.76
N PRO A 420 -26.49 16.61 14.26
CA PRO A 420 -26.18 16.83 15.67
C PRO A 420 -27.22 16.27 16.65
N ARG A 421 -28.47 16.10 16.22
CA ARG A 421 -29.56 15.54 17.04
C ARG A 421 -29.54 14.01 17.11
N THR A 422 -28.91 13.32 16.17
CA THR A 422 -28.93 11.85 16.05
C THR A 422 -28.36 11.12 17.28
N PRO A 423 -27.22 11.54 17.89
CA PRO A 423 -26.73 10.93 19.11
C PRO A 423 -27.74 10.98 20.25
N ASP A 424 -28.38 12.13 20.49
CA ASP A 424 -29.38 12.29 21.56
C ASP A 424 -30.61 11.38 21.32
N PHE A 425 -31.05 11.23 20.07
CA PHE A 425 -32.12 10.27 19.74
C PHE A 425 -31.70 8.82 19.98
N ALA A 426 -30.45 8.46 19.65
CA ALA A 426 -29.92 7.11 19.86
C ALA A 426 -29.91 6.73 21.34
N ASP A 427 -29.45 7.65 22.20
CA ASP A 427 -29.41 7.45 23.65
C ASP A 427 -30.82 7.35 24.24
N ARG A 428 -31.73 8.26 23.85
CA ARG A 428 -33.12 8.28 24.35
C ARG A 428 -33.92 7.03 23.97
N LEU A 429 -33.67 6.50 22.77
CA LEU A 429 -34.38 5.33 22.24
C LEU A 429 -33.66 4.01 22.55
N GLY A 430 -32.46 4.05 23.13
CA GLY A 430 -31.66 2.86 23.41
C GLY A 430 -31.30 2.07 22.14
N THR A 431 -31.03 2.78 21.04
CA THR A 431 -30.82 2.18 19.72
C THR A 431 -29.55 2.70 19.03
N THR A 432 -29.21 2.14 17.87
CA THR A 432 -28.03 2.59 17.10
C THR A 432 -28.25 3.96 16.46
N ARG A 433 -27.17 4.71 16.22
CA ARG A 433 -27.25 6.00 15.49
C ARG A 433 -27.97 5.90 14.14
N SER A 434 -27.75 4.83 13.38
CA SER A 434 -28.41 4.65 12.08
C SER A 434 -29.92 4.38 12.20
N ALA A 435 -30.37 3.70 13.27
CA ALA A 435 -31.79 3.54 13.56
C ALA A 435 -32.40 4.85 14.07
N ALA A 436 -31.73 5.53 15.00
CA ALA A 436 -32.17 6.83 15.51
C ALA A 436 -32.26 7.91 14.41
N ALA A 437 -31.37 7.88 13.43
CA ALA A 437 -31.39 8.79 12.29
C ALA A 437 -32.71 8.72 11.48
N VAL A 438 -33.41 7.59 11.51
CA VAL A 438 -34.72 7.39 10.87
C VAL A 438 -35.80 8.30 11.46
N GLU A 439 -35.70 8.66 12.74
CA GLU A 439 -36.62 9.61 13.38
C GLU A 439 -36.59 10.98 12.70
N LEU A 440 -35.41 11.37 12.19
CA LEU A 440 -35.23 12.62 11.48
C LEU A 440 -35.74 12.58 10.03
N TRP A 441 -36.23 11.43 9.55
CA TRP A 441 -36.76 11.27 8.20
C TRP A 441 -38.27 11.54 8.13
N ARG A 442 -38.99 11.49 9.25
CA ARG A 442 -40.47 11.45 9.30
C ARG A 442 -41.13 12.51 8.42
N ASP A 443 -40.69 13.77 8.52
CA ASP A 443 -41.27 14.91 7.80
C ASP A 443 -40.98 14.91 6.29
N ARG A 444 -40.08 14.02 5.84
CA ARG A 444 -39.65 13.91 4.43
C ARG A 444 -39.91 12.51 3.85
N LEU A 445 -40.53 11.61 4.62
CA LEU A 445 -40.63 10.20 4.28
C LEU A 445 -41.72 9.91 3.22
N GLU A 446 -42.80 10.69 3.23
CA GLU A 446 -43.91 10.51 2.29
C GLU A 446 -43.44 10.62 0.83
N GLY A 447 -43.66 9.56 0.05
CA GLY A 447 -43.28 9.52 -1.35
C GLY A 447 -41.77 9.50 -1.63
N ALA A 448 -40.91 9.45 -0.61
CA ALA A 448 -39.47 9.45 -0.78
C ALA A 448 -38.93 8.15 -1.40
N VAL A 449 -37.71 8.22 -1.96
CA VAL A 449 -36.91 7.04 -2.28
C VAL A 449 -35.91 6.81 -1.14
N VAL A 450 -36.12 5.76 -0.35
CA VAL A 450 -35.26 5.44 0.79
C VAL A 450 -34.21 4.42 0.37
N ALA A 451 -32.93 4.71 0.60
CA ALA A 451 -31.80 3.87 0.24
C ALA A 451 -30.97 3.49 1.47
N ILE A 452 -31.06 2.23 1.88
CA ILE A 452 -30.35 1.70 3.04
C ILE A 452 -29.27 0.76 2.55
N GLY A 453 -28.01 1.19 2.59
CA GLY A 453 -26.88 0.43 2.06
C GLY A 453 -25.98 -0.21 3.12
N ASN A 454 -26.07 0.22 4.38
CA ASN A 454 -25.13 -0.21 5.42
C ASN A 454 -25.85 -0.84 6.61
N ALA A 455 -26.72 -0.10 7.30
CA ALA A 455 -27.20 -0.45 8.63
C ALA A 455 -28.51 -1.28 8.61
N PRO A 456 -28.49 -2.56 9.02
CA PRO A 456 -29.71 -3.34 9.15
C PRO A 456 -30.70 -2.76 10.17
N THR A 457 -30.18 -2.14 11.22
CA THR A 457 -30.99 -1.49 12.26
C THR A 457 -31.77 -0.30 11.74
N ALA A 458 -31.25 0.44 10.75
CA ALA A 458 -32.02 1.49 10.08
C ALA A 458 -33.21 0.91 9.30
N LEU A 459 -33.04 -0.27 8.66
CA LEU A 459 -34.13 -0.93 7.96
C LEU A 459 -35.19 -1.45 8.92
N PHE A 460 -34.80 -2.11 10.01
CA PHE A 460 -35.75 -2.53 11.04
C PHE A 460 -36.53 -1.35 11.62
N HIS A 461 -35.83 -0.29 12.02
CA HIS A 461 -36.46 0.90 12.61
C HIS A 461 -37.41 1.62 11.64
N LEU A 462 -37.08 1.64 10.34
CA LEU A 462 -37.99 2.13 9.31
C LEU A 462 -39.27 1.29 9.24
N LEU A 463 -39.16 -0.05 9.26
CA LEU A 463 -40.33 -0.93 9.23
C LEU A 463 -41.19 -0.78 10.49
N GLU A 464 -40.57 -0.65 11.67
CA GLU A 464 -41.26 -0.34 12.93
C GLU A 464 -41.98 1.01 12.87
N ALA A 465 -41.35 2.04 12.30
CA ALA A 465 -41.98 3.34 12.11
C ALA A 465 -43.21 3.25 11.19
N LEU A 466 -43.14 2.44 10.12
CA LEU A 466 -44.28 2.19 9.22
C LEU A 466 -45.39 1.41 9.91
N ASP A 467 -45.06 0.42 10.75
CA ASP A 467 -46.03 -0.30 11.58
C ASP A 467 -46.71 0.65 12.59
N GLY A 468 -45.97 1.67 13.06
CA GLY A 468 -46.48 2.77 13.89
C GLY A 468 -47.25 3.87 13.13
N GLY A 469 -47.51 3.69 11.82
CA GLY A 469 -48.30 4.62 11.01
C GLY A 469 -47.54 5.80 10.40
N ALA A 470 -46.21 5.73 10.31
CA ALA A 470 -45.43 6.73 9.57
C ALA A 470 -45.85 6.80 8.09
N ALA A 471 -45.66 7.97 7.48
CA ALA A 471 -45.92 8.16 6.06
C ALA A 471 -45.09 7.21 5.20
N LYS A 472 -45.66 6.74 4.08
CA LYS A 472 -45.04 5.68 3.27
C LYS A 472 -44.07 6.27 2.24
N PRO A 473 -42.82 5.79 2.15
CA PRO A 473 -41.96 6.09 1.02
C PRO A 473 -42.53 5.48 -0.26
N ALA A 474 -42.22 6.10 -1.40
CA ALA A 474 -42.58 5.55 -2.71
C ALA A 474 -41.77 4.28 -3.00
N LEU A 475 -40.54 4.18 -2.52
CA LEU A 475 -39.68 3.02 -2.74
C LEU A 475 -38.66 2.84 -1.61
N ILE A 476 -38.47 1.59 -1.17
CA ILE A 476 -37.41 1.19 -0.24
C ILE A 476 -36.37 0.33 -0.97
N LEU A 477 -35.15 0.86 -1.12
CA LEU A 477 -33.97 0.16 -1.61
C LEU A 477 -33.19 -0.42 -0.40
N GLY A 478 -33.57 -1.61 0.02
CA GLY A 478 -33.02 -2.30 1.20
C GLY A 478 -31.79 -3.15 0.85
N PHE A 479 -30.60 -2.55 0.86
CA PHE A 479 -29.33 -3.24 0.64
C PHE A 479 -28.37 -3.22 1.84
N PRO A 480 -28.79 -3.23 3.13
CA PRO A 480 -27.81 -3.30 4.21
C PRO A 480 -26.93 -4.55 4.09
N VAL A 481 -25.63 -4.37 4.31
CA VAL A 481 -24.64 -5.44 4.34
C VAL A 481 -24.30 -5.76 5.79
N GLY A 482 -24.10 -7.04 6.10
CA GLY A 482 -23.67 -7.39 7.44
C GLY A 482 -23.83 -8.87 7.74
N PHE A 483 -23.13 -9.29 8.80
CA PHE A 483 -23.21 -10.64 9.32
C PHE A 483 -24.31 -10.83 10.36
N VAL A 484 -24.79 -9.72 10.96
CA VAL A 484 -25.82 -9.70 12.01
C VAL A 484 -26.94 -8.77 11.56
N GLY A 485 -28.19 -9.25 11.57
CA GLY A 485 -29.40 -8.48 11.30
C GLY A 485 -29.66 -8.14 9.82
N ALA A 486 -28.65 -8.20 8.94
CA ALA A 486 -28.82 -7.83 7.53
C ALA A 486 -29.72 -8.81 6.77
N ALA A 487 -29.52 -10.12 6.96
CA ALA A 487 -30.32 -11.11 6.26
C ALA A 487 -31.79 -11.04 6.73
N GLU A 488 -31.97 -10.85 8.03
CA GLU A 488 -33.23 -10.80 8.74
C GLU A 488 -34.01 -9.54 8.37
N SER A 489 -33.41 -8.33 8.40
CA SER A 489 -34.10 -7.08 8.06
C SER A 489 -34.59 -7.03 6.62
N LYS A 490 -33.81 -7.60 5.69
CA LYS A 490 -34.19 -7.69 4.29
C LYS A 490 -35.23 -8.78 4.03
N ALA A 491 -35.19 -9.88 4.78
CA ALA A 491 -36.24 -10.89 4.74
C ALA A 491 -37.57 -10.32 5.27
N GLU A 492 -37.52 -9.54 6.36
CA GLU A 492 -38.67 -8.85 6.93
C GLU A 492 -39.29 -7.85 5.93
N LEU A 493 -38.47 -7.02 5.28
CA LEU A 493 -38.92 -6.12 4.20
C LEU A 493 -39.56 -6.90 3.05
N ALA A 494 -38.96 -8.02 2.63
CA ALA A 494 -39.45 -8.80 1.52
C ALA A 494 -40.73 -9.58 1.82
N ALA A 495 -40.94 -9.96 3.09
CA ALA A 495 -42.14 -10.66 3.54
C ALA A 495 -43.32 -9.69 3.68
N ASN A 496 -43.08 -8.48 4.19
CA ASN A 496 -44.08 -7.44 4.33
C ASN A 496 -43.44 -6.04 4.21
N SER A 497 -43.65 -5.36 3.08
CA SER A 497 -43.13 -4.00 2.87
C SER A 497 -44.05 -2.90 3.38
N ARG A 498 -45.09 -3.25 4.15
CA ARG A 498 -46.11 -2.33 4.70
C ARG A 498 -46.83 -1.52 3.61
N GLY A 499 -46.90 -2.08 2.41
CA GLY A 499 -47.50 -1.46 1.22
C GLY A 499 -46.59 -0.49 0.48
N CYS A 500 -45.29 -0.45 0.79
CA CYS A 500 -44.30 0.28 0.00
C CYS A 500 -43.78 -0.61 -1.14
N ASP A 501 -43.41 -0.02 -2.27
CA ASP A 501 -42.56 -0.74 -3.23
C ASP A 501 -41.17 -0.95 -2.64
N PHE A 502 -40.50 -2.05 -3.00
CA PHE A 502 -39.13 -2.30 -2.54
C PHE A 502 -38.27 -3.03 -3.57
N VAL A 503 -36.95 -2.88 -3.40
CA VAL A 503 -35.93 -3.79 -3.96
C VAL A 503 -34.93 -4.10 -2.85
N THR A 504 -34.62 -5.37 -2.67
CA THR A 504 -33.68 -5.84 -1.66
C THR A 504 -32.86 -7.04 -2.13
N LEU A 505 -31.79 -7.37 -1.41
CA LEU A 505 -30.89 -8.48 -1.70
C LEU A 505 -30.88 -9.51 -0.56
N ARG A 506 -31.42 -10.71 -0.81
CA ARG A 506 -31.53 -11.77 0.21
C ARG A 506 -30.18 -12.15 0.82
N GLY A 507 -30.15 -12.36 2.14
CA GLY A 507 -28.97 -12.80 2.91
C GLY A 507 -28.02 -11.66 3.27
N ARG A 508 -26.72 -11.95 3.47
CA ARG A 508 -25.76 -10.99 4.07
C ARG A 508 -25.20 -9.92 3.14
N ARG A 509 -25.18 -10.19 1.84
CA ARG A 509 -24.60 -9.28 0.84
C ARG A 509 -25.46 -8.04 0.65
N GLY A 510 -24.82 -6.93 0.35
CA GLY A 510 -25.45 -5.62 0.17
C GLY A 510 -24.35 -4.59 0.00
N GLY A 511 -24.56 -3.39 0.50
CA GLY A 511 -23.53 -2.37 0.61
C GLY A 511 -23.96 -1.07 -0.05
N SER A 512 -23.29 0.00 0.35
CA SER A 512 -23.58 1.34 -0.15
C SER A 512 -23.45 1.45 -1.66
N ALA A 513 -22.49 0.75 -2.28
CA ALA A 513 -22.32 0.71 -3.73
C ALA A 513 -23.57 0.16 -4.45
N MET A 514 -24.20 -0.89 -3.92
CA MET A 514 -25.41 -1.47 -4.52
C MET A 514 -26.62 -0.54 -4.33
N ALA A 515 -26.79 0.04 -3.14
CA ALA A 515 -27.86 0.98 -2.86
C ALA A 515 -27.78 2.22 -3.77
N SER A 516 -26.60 2.85 -3.86
CA SER A 516 -26.39 4.00 -4.76
C SER A 516 -26.56 3.62 -6.23
N ALA A 517 -26.11 2.43 -6.65
CA ALA A 517 -26.29 1.96 -8.02
C ALA A 517 -27.77 1.78 -8.38
N ALA A 518 -28.57 1.27 -7.45
CA ALA A 518 -30.02 1.16 -7.62
C ALA A 518 -30.68 2.54 -7.79
N VAL A 519 -30.33 3.53 -6.95
CA VAL A 519 -30.79 4.92 -7.12
C VAL A 519 -30.37 5.47 -8.48
N ASN A 520 -29.11 5.28 -8.87
CA ASN A 520 -28.58 5.76 -10.15
C ASN A 520 -29.28 5.11 -11.35
N ALA A 521 -29.78 3.87 -11.24
CA ALA A 521 -30.55 3.20 -12.29
C ALA A 521 -31.94 3.82 -12.48
N LEU A 522 -32.56 4.27 -11.38
CA LEU A 522 -33.84 4.97 -11.41
C LEU A 522 -33.69 6.38 -12.00
N ALA A 523 -32.60 7.06 -11.64
CA ALA A 523 -32.34 8.44 -12.06
C ALA A 523 -31.85 8.57 -13.52
N SER A 524 -31.21 7.53 -14.07
CA SER A 524 -30.62 7.59 -15.40
C SER A 524 -31.66 7.91 -16.48
N GLY A 525 -31.42 8.98 -17.24
CA GLY A 525 -32.31 9.46 -18.30
C GLY A 525 -33.52 10.27 -17.80
N LEU A 526 -33.49 10.80 -16.58
CA LEU A 526 -34.44 11.82 -16.10
C LEU A 526 -33.98 13.25 -16.39
N THR A 527 -32.71 13.44 -16.66
CA THR A 527 -32.13 14.71 -17.10
C THR A 527 -31.64 14.57 -18.53
N ASP A 528 -31.81 15.62 -19.33
CA ASP A 528 -31.15 15.75 -20.63
C ASP A 528 -29.67 16.01 -20.33
N GLY A 529 -28.85 14.95 -20.48
CA GLY A 529 -27.43 14.96 -20.16
C GLY A 529 -26.58 15.81 -21.09
#